data_AF-A0A2G2LZX9-F1
#
_entry.id   AF-A0A2G2LZX9-F1
#
_cell.length_a   1.000
_cell.length_b   1.000
_cell.length_c   1.000
_cell.angle_alpha   90.00
_cell.angle_beta   90.00
_cell.angle_gamma   90.00
#
_symmetry.space_group_name_H-M   'P 1'
#
loop_
_entity.id
_entity.type
_entity.pdbx_description
1 polymer ?
#
loop_
_entity_poly.entity_id
_entity_poly.type
_entity_poly.pdbx_seq_one_letter_code
_entity_poly.pdbx_strand_id
1 'polypeptide(L)'
;MGMGIKNIMAAVLLGLLFMHPAFAGDDKADKDEKSKDENSKAIPDPTQFITKHKGRFNGQLIEYTATAGETYLLDKDGKPKASIFTFAYTKTNLAKGEVRPVTFLWNGGPGSASTWLHMGTFGPKRVAVPSDARDRKS
;
A
#
# COMPACT_ATOMS: atom_id res chain seq x y z
N MET A 1 -42.04 -31.09 -41.80
CA MET A 1 -41.58 -32.04 -42.83
C MET A 1 -40.24 -31.52 -43.37
N GLY A 2 -39.15 -32.29 -43.22
CA GLY A 2 -37.77 -31.98 -43.69
C GLY A 2 -36.96 -31.06 -42.76
N MET A 3 -35.97 -31.54 -41.96
CA MET A 3 -34.57 -31.86 -42.31
C MET A 3 -33.80 -30.59 -42.75
N GLY A 4 -32.66 -30.17 -42.18
CA GLY A 4 -31.57 -30.89 -41.52
C GLY A 4 -30.54 -29.94 -40.88
N ILE A 5 -29.42 -30.52 -40.50
CA ILE A 5 -28.46 -30.11 -39.47
C ILE A 5 -27.12 -29.67 -40.10
N LYS A 6 -26.28 -28.92 -39.33
CA LYS A 6 -24.80 -28.70 -39.42
C LYS A 6 -24.34 -27.67 -40.48
N ASN A 7 -23.24 -26.91 -40.34
CA ASN A 7 -22.34 -26.47 -39.27
C ASN A 7 -21.22 -25.63 -39.97
N ILE A 8 -20.59 -24.68 -39.25
CA ILE A 8 -19.18 -24.25 -39.37
C ILE A 8 -18.75 -23.36 -40.57
N MET A 9 -18.17 -22.19 -40.23
CA MET A 9 -16.85 -21.63 -40.63
C MET A 9 -16.73 -20.26 -39.92
N ALA A 10 -16.05 -20.10 -38.78
CA ALA A 10 -14.60 -19.96 -38.57
C ALA A 10 -13.96 -18.79 -39.37
N ALA A 11 -13.59 -17.71 -38.66
CA ALA A 11 -12.22 -17.18 -38.62
C ALA A 11 -12.15 -15.86 -37.83
N VAL A 12 -11.37 -15.91 -36.74
CA VAL A 12 -10.87 -14.77 -35.95
C VAL A 12 -9.71 -14.13 -36.71
N LEU A 13 -9.60 -12.79 -36.72
CA LEU A 13 -8.31 -12.13 -36.90
C LEU A 13 -8.18 -10.91 -35.96
N LEU A 14 -7.21 -11.07 -35.06
CA LEU A 14 -6.74 -10.18 -34.02
C LEU A 14 -5.73 -9.19 -34.62
N GLY A 15 -5.92 -7.89 -34.40
CA GLY A 15 -4.96 -6.85 -34.81
C GLY A 15 -4.17 -6.32 -33.61
N LEU A 16 -2.99 -6.88 -33.37
CA LEU A 16 -1.91 -6.28 -32.57
C LEU A 16 -0.69 -6.12 -33.48
N LEU A 17 -0.18 -4.90 -33.62
CA LEU A 17 1.11 -4.62 -34.25
C LEU A 17 1.93 -3.69 -33.37
N PHE A 18 2.94 -4.27 -32.70
CA PHE A 18 4.16 -3.58 -32.28
C PHE A 18 5.27 -4.02 -33.22
N MET A 19 6.01 -3.07 -33.82
CA MET A 19 7.36 -3.35 -34.30
C MET A 19 8.24 -2.09 -34.27
N HIS A 20 9.35 -2.18 -33.52
CA HIS A 20 10.43 -1.19 -33.41
C HIS A 20 11.40 -1.32 -34.60
N PRO A 21 12.15 -0.27 -34.98
CA PRO A 21 13.43 -0.42 -35.67
C PRO A 21 14.59 -0.54 -34.66
N ALA A 22 15.54 -1.45 -34.96
CA ALA A 22 16.77 -1.67 -34.22
C ALA A 22 17.99 -0.99 -34.89
N PHE A 23 18.85 -0.43 -34.02
CA PHE A 23 20.21 0.13 -34.10
C PHE A 23 21.09 0.02 -35.37
N ALA A 24 21.83 1.10 -35.68
CA ALA A 24 23.30 1.19 -35.48
C ALA A 24 23.87 2.56 -35.93
N GLY A 25 24.76 3.15 -35.12
CA GLY A 25 25.56 4.34 -35.43
C GLY A 25 26.48 4.67 -34.25
N ASP A 26 27.75 4.30 -34.38
CA ASP A 26 28.85 4.59 -33.45
C ASP A 26 29.12 6.11 -33.37
N ASP A 27 29.22 6.66 -32.15
CA ASP A 27 30.17 7.73 -31.84
C ASP A 27 30.47 7.76 -30.34
N LYS A 28 31.76 7.64 -30.01
CA LYS A 28 32.29 7.81 -28.66
C LYS A 28 32.29 9.31 -28.32
N ALA A 29 31.75 9.65 -27.15
CA ALA A 29 32.15 10.84 -26.40
C ALA A 29 32.37 10.43 -24.93
N ASP A 30 33.65 10.44 -24.57
CA ASP A 30 34.18 10.35 -23.21
C ASP A 30 33.86 11.63 -22.42
N LYS A 31 33.62 11.46 -21.11
CA LYS A 31 33.56 12.44 -20.02
C LYS A 31 32.60 13.63 -20.14
N ASP A 32 31.69 13.68 -19.16
CA ASP A 32 31.78 14.70 -18.11
C ASP A 32 31.09 14.21 -16.84
N GLU A 33 31.91 13.86 -15.83
CA GLU A 33 31.53 13.99 -14.44
C GLU A 33 31.12 15.44 -14.18
N LYS A 34 29.83 15.71 -13.97
CA LYS A 34 29.38 17.03 -13.51
C LYS A 34 28.74 16.93 -12.13
N SER A 35 29.58 17.30 -11.16
CA SER A 35 29.30 18.00 -9.90
C SER A 35 28.30 17.36 -8.93
N LYS A 36 28.87 16.77 -7.88
CA LYS A 36 28.28 16.76 -6.53
C LYS A 36 27.97 18.17 -6.05
N ASP A 37 26.82 18.26 -5.39
CA ASP A 37 26.38 19.19 -4.36
C ASP A 37 26.37 20.69 -4.69
N GLU A 38 25.20 21.18 -5.09
CA GLU A 38 24.64 22.40 -4.49
C GLU A 38 23.15 22.18 -4.18
N ASN A 39 22.87 22.02 -2.87
CA ASN A 39 21.55 21.89 -2.24
C ASN A 39 20.91 20.48 -2.20
N SER A 40 21.66 19.45 -1.75
CA SER A 40 21.02 18.25 -1.22
C SER A 40 20.38 18.58 0.14
N LYS A 41 19.10 18.98 0.11
CA LYS A 41 18.33 19.19 1.34
C LYS A 41 18.38 17.88 2.15
N ALA A 42 18.85 17.95 3.40
CA ALA A 42 18.94 16.79 4.26
C ALA A 42 17.58 16.07 4.32
N ILE A 43 17.60 14.74 4.22
CA ILE A 43 16.39 13.93 4.39
C ILE A 43 15.92 14.15 5.84
N PRO A 44 14.68 14.63 6.06
CA PRO A 44 14.18 14.86 7.41
C PRO A 44 14.02 13.55 8.16
N ASP A 45 13.96 13.61 9.50
CA ASP A 45 13.65 12.43 10.32
C ASP A 45 12.23 11.89 10.03
N PRO A 46 11.99 10.57 10.21
CA PRO A 46 10.68 9.98 9.97
C PRO A 46 9.62 10.57 10.90
N THR A 47 8.48 10.95 10.34
CA THR A 47 7.38 11.53 11.12
C THR A 47 6.50 10.44 11.75
N GLN A 48 6.09 10.63 13.00
CA GLN A 48 5.16 9.74 13.69
C GLN A 48 4.11 10.49 14.51
N PHE A 49 2.90 9.93 14.54
CA PHE A 49 1.76 10.39 15.31
C PHE A 49 1.30 9.25 16.23
N ILE A 50 1.29 9.50 17.54
CA ILE A 50 0.95 8.48 18.54
C ILE A 50 -0.21 8.98 19.38
N THR A 51 -1.26 8.16 19.50
CA THR A 51 -2.45 8.47 20.30
C THR A 51 -2.87 7.26 21.13
N LYS A 52 -3.50 7.49 22.28
CA LYS A 52 -3.99 6.43 23.18
C LYS A 52 -5.50 6.37 23.15
N HIS A 53 -6.06 5.17 23.10
CA HIS A 53 -7.50 4.94 22.95
C HIS A 53 -7.96 3.75 23.79
N LYS A 54 -9.28 3.65 23.96
CA LYS A 54 -9.93 2.48 24.53
C LYS A 54 -11.24 2.20 23.79
N GLY A 55 -11.61 0.92 23.72
CA GLY A 55 -12.86 0.48 23.09
C GLY A 55 -13.35 -0.83 23.66
N ARG A 56 -14.64 -1.13 23.47
CA ARG A 56 -15.20 -2.45 23.76
C ARG A 56 -15.31 -3.25 22.46
N PHE A 57 -14.64 -4.39 22.40
CA PHE A 57 -14.63 -5.29 21.25
C PHE A 57 -15.09 -6.66 21.75
N ASN A 58 -16.19 -7.18 21.18
CA ASN A 58 -16.82 -8.43 21.64
C ASN A 58 -17.04 -8.47 23.16
N GLY A 59 -17.50 -7.36 23.75
CA GLY A 59 -17.74 -7.23 25.19
C GLY A 59 -16.48 -6.95 26.04
N GLN A 60 -15.27 -7.16 25.52
CA GLN A 60 -14.03 -6.93 26.24
C GLN A 60 -13.52 -5.49 26.09
N LEU A 61 -13.14 -4.86 27.21
CA LEU A 61 -12.44 -3.58 27.18
C LEU A 61 -10.99 -3.78 26.74
N ILE A 62 -10.61 -3.12 25.66
CA ILE A 62 -9.24 -3.09 25.14
C ILE A 62 -8.75 -1.65 25.16
N GLU A 63 -7.63 -1.44 25.85
CA GLU A 63 -6.85 -0.20 25.76
C GLU A 63 -5.73 -0.42 24.75
N TYR A 64 -5.50 0.56 23.88
CA TYR A 64 -4.50 0.44 22.83
C TYR A 64 -3.86 1.78 22.48
N THR A 65 -2.62 1.71 22.02
CA THR A 65 -1.91 2.81 21.38
C THR A 65 -2.07 2.68 19.87
N ALA A 66 -2.48 3.76 19.22
CA ALA A 66 -2.50 3.90 17.78
C ALA A 66 -1.30 4.74 17.33
N THR A 67 -0.43 4.15 16.51
CA THR A 67 0.74 4.81 15.92
C THR A 67 0.55 4.89 14.42
N ALA A 68 0.64 6.08 13.84
CA ALA A 68 0.67 6.31 12.41
C ALA A 68 1.98 7.00 12.06
N GLY A 69 2.80 6.44 11.18
CA GLY A 69 4.08 7.07 10.90
C GLY A 69 4.99 6.31 9.95
N GLU A 70 6.11 6.95 9.67
CA GLU A 70 7.13 6.51 8.74
C GLU A 70 8.14 5.57 9.39
N THR A 71 8.66 4.67 8.58
CA THR A 71 9.82 3.83 8.87
C THR A 71 10.72 3.85 7.64
N TYR A 72 11.94 4.34 7.82
CA TYR A 72 12.92 4.40 6.73
C TYR A 72 13.58 3.03 6.52
N LEU A 73 13.63 2.62 5.26
CA LEU A 73 14.43 1.49 4.80
C LEU A 73 15.81 2.02 4.42
N LEU A 74 16.83 1.54 5.12
CA LEU A 74 18.20 1.99 4.94
C LEU A 74 18.92 1.14 3.89
N ASP A 75 19.88 1.75 3.18
CA ASP A 75 20.82 1.03 2.34
C ASP A 75 21.98 0.42 3.17
N LYS A 76 22.98 -0.15 2.49
CA LYS A 76 24.15 -0.77 3.13
C LYS A 76 25.04 0.24 3.87
N ASP A 77 24.94 1.52 3.51
CA ASP A 77 25.71 2.61 4.12
C ASP A 77 24.90 3.31 5.23
N GLY A 78 23.70 2.81 5.55
CA GLY A 78 22.82 3.37 6.57
C GLY A 78 21.99 4.57 6.10
N LYS A 79 21.97 4.89 4.81
CA LYS A 79 21.22 6.04 4.27
C LYS A 79 19.78 5.64 3.94
N PRO A 80 18.77 6.48 4.23
CA PRO A 80 17.40 6.21 3.83
C PRO A 80 17.27 6.07 2.31
N LYS A 81 16.76 4.93 1.85
CA LYS A 81 16.51 4.61 0.44
C LYS A 81 15.01 4.61 0.09
N ALA A 82 14.16 4.33 1.07
CA ALA A 82 12.70 4.37 0.94
C ALA A 82 12.04 4.63 2.30
N SER A 83 10.76 5.02 2.30
CA SER A 83 9.94 5.17 3.50
C SER A 83 8.68 4.30 3.39
N ILE A 84 8.33 3.60 4.47
CA ILE A 84 7.05 2.91 4.61
C ILE A 84 6.22 3.66 5.64
N PHE A 85 5.03 4.12 5.25
CA PHE A 85 4.05 4.65 6.20
C PHE A 85 3.15 3.52 6.72
N THR A 86 3.02 3.40 8.03
CA THR A 86 2.23 2.33 8.67
C THR A 86 1.20 2.89 9.65
N PHE A 87 0.15 2.10 9.89
CA PHE A 87 -0.75 2.29 11.01
C PHE A 87 -0.67 1.04 11.90
N ALA A 88 -0.29 1.22 13.17
CA ALA A 88 -0.12 0.16 14.14
C ALA A 88 -1.06 0.36 15.33
N TYR A 89 -1.65 -0.74 15.81
CA TYR A 89 -2.52 -0.76 16.98
C TYR A 89 -2.01 -1.79 17.98
N THR A 90 -1.52 -1.30 19.12
CA THR A 90 -0.89 -2.15 20.14
C THR A 90 -1.72 -2.13 21.41
N LYS A 91 -2.25 -3.27 21.82
CA LYS A 91 -2.96 -3.43 23.10
C LYS A 91 -2.00 -3.15 24.26
N THR A 92 -2.42 -2.33 25.23
CA THR A 92 -1.59 -1.91 26.38
C THR A 92 -2.02 -2.52 27.71
N ASN A 93 -3.27 -2.99 27.82
CA ASN A 93 -3.79 -3.62 29.04
C ASN A 93 -3.70 -5.16 28.98
N LEU A 94 -2.48 -5.68 28.80
CA LEU A 94 -2.23 -7.13 28.77
C LEU A 94 -2.39 -7.74 30.18
N ALA A 95 -3.00 -8.92 30.26
CA ALA A 95 -2.98 -9.70 31.49
C ALA A 95 -1.56 -10.22 31.77
N LYS A 96 -1.27 -10.56 33.03
CA LYS A 96 0.03 -11.11 33.43
C LYS A 96 0.31 -12.40 32.64
N GLY A 97 1.41 -12.42 31.88
CA GLY A 97 1.80 -13.54 31.03
C GLY A 97 1.05 -13.63 29.70
N GLU A 98 0.18 -12.68 29.36
CA GLU A 98 -0.49 -12.63 28.05
C GLU A 98 0.52 -12.29 26.96
N VAL A 99 0.69 -13.20 26.00
CA VAL A 99 1.47 -12.99 24.77
C VAL A 99 0.50 -12.91 23.60
N ARG A 100 0.61 -11.88 22.78
CA ARG A 100 -0.24 -11.69 21.59
C ARG A 100 0.60 -11.75 20.32
N PRO A 101 0.12 -12.41 19.26
CA PRO A 101 0.79 -12.40 17.97
C PRO A 101 0.74 -10.99 17.36
N VAL A 102 1.76 -10.68 16.56
CA VAL A 102 1.77 -9.50 15.69
C VAL A 102 1.24 -9.94 14.32
N THR A 103 0.26 -9.22 13.79
CA THR A 103 -0.29 -9.46 12.46
C THR A 103 -0.01 -8.25 11.58
N PHE A 104 0.54 -8.50 10.40
CA PHE A 104 0.78 -7.50 9.38
C PHE A 104 -0.27 -7.65 8.27
N LEU A 105 -0.77 -6.51 7.79
CA LEU A 105 -1.78 -6.45 6.73
C LEU A 105 -1.26 -5.51 5.65
N TRP A 106 -1.31 -5.94 4.41
CA TRP A 106 -0.96 -5.16 3.23
C TRP A 106 -1.99 -5.38 2.14
N ASN A 107 -2.25 -4.35 1.35
CA ASN A 107 -3.13 -4.50 0.20
C ASN A 107 -2.48 -5.31 -0.93
N GLY A 108 -3.32 -5.91 -1.76
CA GLY A 108 -2.91 -6.62 -2.97
C GLY A 108 -2.78 -5.70 -4.18
N GLY A 109 -2.31 -6.25 -5.31
CA GLY A 109 -2.12 -5.54 -6.57
C GLY A 109 -0.98 -4.49 -6.52
N PRO A 110 -0.35 -4.16 -7.65
CA PRO A 110 0.63 -3.08 -7.68
C PRO A 110 -0.06 -1.73 -7.45
N GLY A 111 0.42 -0.95 -6.48
CA GLY A 111 0.02 0.45 -6.25
C GLY A 111 -1.24 0.68 -5.40
N SER A 112 -1.90 -0.36 -4.87
CA SER A 112 -3.08 -0.16 -4.00
C SER A 112 -2.67 0.22 -2.57
N ALA A 113 -3.21 1.33 -2.05
CA ALA A 113 -2.89 1.84 -0.72
C ALA A 113 -3.62 1.07 0.39
N SER A 114 -2.92 0.62 1.44
CA SER A 114 -3.46 -0.10 2.62
C SER A 114 -4.55 0.67 3.41
N THR A 115 -4.81 1.93 3.09
CA THR A 115 -5.84 2.78 3.72
C THR A 115 -7.22 2.13 3.69
N TRP A 116 -7.58 1.41 2.63
CA TRP A 116 -8.87 0.72 2.55
C TRP A 116 -9.01 -0.41 3.56
N LEU A 117 -7.95 -1.19 3.80
CA LEU A 117 -7.96 -2.22 4.85
C LEU A 117 -8.08 -1.58 6.23
N HIS A 118 -7.39 -0.46 6.42
CA HIS A 118 -7.39 0.27 7.66
C HIS A 118 -8.78 0.83 8.00
N MET A 119 -9.42 1.55 7.07
CA MET A 119 -10.69 2.23 7.33
C MET A 119 -11.92 1.33 7.14
N GLY A 120 -11.82 0.32 6.30
CA GLY A 120 -12.94 -0.52 5.90
C GLY A 120 -13.08 -1.81 6.71
N THR A 121 -11.98 -2.49 7.02
CA THR A 121 -12.05 -3.89 7.47
C THR A 121 -11.39 -4.14 8.82
N PHE A 122 -10.13 -3.74 9.01
CA PHE A 122 -9.30 -4.19 10.13
C PHE A 122 -8.92 -3.10 11.14
N GLY A 123 -9.28 -1.83 10.89
CA GLY A 123 -9.14 -0.78 11.91
C GLY A 123 -10.12 -0.95 13.08
N PRO A 124 -9.75 -0.47 14.29
CA PRO A 124 -10.61 -0.49 15.47
C PRO A 124 -11.83 0.44 15.36
N LYS A 125 -11.81 1.35 14.39
CA LYS A 125 -12.95 2.17 13.98
C LYS A 125 -13.16 2.01 12.48
N ARG A 126 -14.41 1.83 12.08
CA ARG A 126 -14.82 1.72 10.67
C ARG A 126 -15.63 2.94 10.29
N VAL A 127 -15.51 3.36 9.04
CA VAL A 127 -16.38 4.40 8.48
C VAL A 127 -17.80 3.84 8.37
N ALA A 128 -18.76 4.50 9.00
CA ALA A 128 -20.17 4.20 8.76
C ALA A 128 -20.61 4.97 7.51
N VAL A 129 -21.00 4.25 6.46
CA VAL A 129 -21.65 4.87 5.29
C VAL A 129 -23.16 4.75 5.51
N PRO A 130 -23.89 5.85 5.77
CA PRO A 130 -25.33 5.82 5.95
C PRO A 130 -26.01 5.35 4.67
N SER A 131 -26.93 4.39 4.77
CA SER A 131 -27.68 3.88 3.61
C SER A 131 -28.67 4.91 3.03
N ASP A 132 -28.96 5.98 3.77
CA ASP A 132 -29.85 7.07 3.40
C ASP A 132 -29.10 8.37 3.06
N ALA A 133 -27.75 8.31 2.94
CA ALA A 133 -26.87 9.45 2.67
C ALA A 133 -27.00 10.62 3.67
N ARG A 134 -27.50 10.38 4.89
CA ARG A 134 -27.58 11.39 5.95
C ARG A 134 -26.49 11.14 6.98
N ASP A 135 -25.68 12.17 7.27
CA ASP A 135 -24.68 12.08 8.31
C ASP A 135 -25.33 11.74 9.65
N ARG A 136 -24.91 10.62 10.25
CA ARG A 136 -25.31 10.24 11.60
C ARG A 136 -24.62 11.19 12.56
N LYS A 137 -25.32 12.27 12.94
CA LYS A 137 -24.89 13.10 14.07
C LYS A 137 -24.80 12.21 15.32
N SER A 138 -23.65 12.31 15.98
CA SER A 138 -23.25 11.60 17.20
C SER A 138 -24.21 11.85 18.36
#